data_AF-A0AA86Q481-F1
#
_entry.id   AF-A0AA86Q481-F1
#
_cell.length_a   1.000
_cell.length_b   1.000
_cell.length_c   1.000
_cell.angle_alpha   90.00
_cell.angle_beta   90.00
_cell.angle_gamma   90.00
#
_symmetry.space_group_name_H-M   'P 1'
#
loop_
_entity.id
_entity.type
_entity.pdbx_description
1 polymer ?
#
loop_
_entity_poly.entity_id
_entity_poly.type
_entity_poly.pdbx_seq_one_letter_code
_entity_poly.pdbx_strand_id
1 'polypeptide(L)' 'MCLGCGTCEDTCSTSAITVEDQKAKVSIEVCIGCGACVDVCISGAISLVPEDQYPQK' A
#
# COMPACT_ATOMS: atom_id res chain seq x y z
N MET A 1 -6.42 8.75 -5.37
CA MET A 1 -7.66 8.01 -4.99
C MET A 1 -7.46 6.53 -5.30
N CYS A 2 -7.80 5.61 -4.39
CA CYS A 2 -7.68 4.17 -4.64
C CYS A 2 -8.80 3.68 -5.58
N LEU A 3 -8.44 2.84 -6.55
CA LEU A 3 -9.38 2.24 -7.52
C LEU A 3 -9.73 0.78 -7.19
N GLY A 4 -9.08 0.17 -6.19
CA GLY A 4 -9.29 -1.24 -5.87
C GLY A 4 -8.81 -2.23 -6.94
N CYS A 5 -7.81 -1.86 -7.76
CA CYS A 5 -7.38 -2.67 -8.90
C CYS A 5 -6.49 -3.89 -8.57
N GLY A 6 -6.07 -4.09 -7.31
CA GLY A 6 -5.27 -5.25 -6.90
C GLY A 6 -3.76 -5.17 -7.20
N THR A 7 -3.30 -4.32 -8.12
CA THR A 7 -1.88 -4.32 -8.55
C THR A 7 -0.86 -4.10 -7.41
N CYS A 8 -1.22 -3.29 -6.41
CA CYS A 8 -0.37 -3.07 -5.23
C CYS A 8 -0.28 -4.29 -4.30
N GLU A 9 -1.32 -5.13 -4.25
CA GLU A 9 -1.34 -6.39 -3.51
C GLU A 9 -0.50 -7.45 -4.23
N ASP A 10 -0.68 -7.61 -5.55
CA ASP A 10 0.07 -8.56 -6.38
C ASP A 10 1.59 -8.32 -6.35
N THR A 11 2.02 -7.06 -6.35
CA THR A 11 3.45 -6.72 -6.35
C THR A 11 4.10 -6.81 -4.97
N CYS A 12 3.33 -6.95 -3.90
CA CYS A 12 3.87 -6.86 -2.54
C CYS A 12 4.56 -8.16 -2.13
N SER A 13 5.89 -8.19 -2.19
CA SER A 13 6.69 -9.39 -1.85
C SER A 13 6.52 -9.88 -0.41
N THR A 14 6.09 -9.02 0.51
CA THR A 14 5.85 -9.37 1.92
C THR A 14 4.38 -9.63 2.23
N SER A 15 3.49 -9.54 1.23
CA SER A 15 2.04 -9.65 1.41
C SER A 15 1.48 -8.69 2.48
N ALA A 16 2.10 -7.52 2.63
CA ALA A 16 1.68 -6.48 3.58
C ALA A 16 0.47 -5.66 3.09
N ILE A 17 -0.01 -5.88 1.88
CA ILE A 17 -1.12 -5.14 1.27
C ILE A 17 -2.23 -6.11 0.93
N THR A 18 -3.46 -5.75 1.28
CA THR A 18 -4.68 -6.50 0.91
C THR A 18 -5.72 -5.52 0.36
N VAL A 19 -6.43 -5.92 -0.70
CA VAL A 19 -7.53 -5.10 -1.25
C VAL A 19 -8.88 -5.61 -0.77
N GLU A 20 -9.57 -4.81 0.03
CA GLU A 20 -10.92 -5.10 0.54
C GLU A 20 -11.82 -3.89 0.31
N ASP A 21 -13.10 -4.11 -0.02
CA ASP A 21 -14.07 -3.03 -0.25
C ASP A 21 -13.58 -1.96 -1.26
N GLN A 22 -12.89 -2.40 -2.32
CA GLN A 22 -12.27 -1.55 -3.35
C GLN A 22 -11.19 -0.59 -2.81
N LYS A 23 -10.64 -0.86 -1.63
CA LYS A 23 -9.57 -0.07 -1.02
C LYS A 23 -8.41 -0.97 -0.59
N ALA A 24 -7.19 -0.51 -0.88
CA ALA A 24 -6.00 -1.14 -0.34
C ALA A 24 -5.87 -0.82 1.16
N LYS A 25 -5.59 -1.85 1.96
CA LYS A 25 -5.19 -1.77 3.37
C LYS A 25 -3.73 -2.23 3.47
N VAL A 26 -2.95 -1.53 4.30
CA VAL A 26 -1.52 -1.83 4.48
C VAL A 26 -1.26 -2.19 5.94
N SER A 27 -0.68 -3.36 6.17
CA SER A 27 -0.24 -3.86 7.47
C SER A 27 1.17 -3.35 7.78
N ILE A 28 1.30 -2.33 8.63
CA ILE A 28 2.59 -1.68 8.93
C ILE A 28 3.56 -2.60 9.67
N GLU A 29 3.05 -3.55 10.45
CA GLU A 29 3.89 -4.55 11.12
C GLU A 29 4.64 -5.48 10.15
N VAL A 30 4.13 -5.61 8.92
CA VAL A 30 4.72 -6.46 7.86
C VAL A 30 5.38 -5.61 6.76
N CYS A 31 4.92 -4.37 6.58
CA CYS A 31 5.42 -3.47 5.55
C CYS A 31 6.88 -3.06 5.84
N ILE A 32 7.77 -3.34 4.89
CA ILE A 32 9.19 -2.96 4.98
C ILE A 32 9.52 -1.62 4.30
N GLY A 33 8.51 -0.90 3.79
CA GLY A 33 8.70 0.40 3.15
C GLY A 33 9.47 0.35 1.82
N CYS A 34 9.41 -0.76 1.07
CA CYS A 34 10.20 -0.92 -0.17
C CYS A 34 9.76 -0.05 -1.35
N GLY A 35 8.53 0.48 -1.33
CA GLY A 35 8.03 1.40 -2.36
C GLY A 35 7.48 0.76 -3.64
N ALA A 36 7.60 -0.56 -3.83
CA ALA A 36 7.14 -1.24 -5.05
C ALA A 36 5.65 -0.98 -5.37
N CYS A 37 4.80 -0.90 -4.34
CA CYS A 37 3.38 -0.59 -4.50
C CYS A 37 3.09 0.83 -5.00
N VAL A 38 3.97 1.80 -4.70
CA VAL A 38 3.85 3.19 -5.16
C VAL A 38 4.15 3.26 -6.65
N ASP A 39 5.21 2.60 -7.11
CA ASP A 39 5.65 2.61 -8.50
C ASP A 39 4.59 2.04 -9.46
N VAL A 40 3.85 1.01 -9.03
CA VAL A 40 2.82 0.36 -9.85
C VAL A 40 1.43 1.00 -9.73
N CYS A 41 1.24 1.94 -8.81
CA CYS A 41 -0.09 2.51 -8.54
C CYS A 41 -0.47 3.54 -9.62
N ILE A 42 -1.19 3.09 -10.63
CA ILE A 42 -1.64 3.93 -11.76
C ILE A 42 -2.45 5.16 -11.35
N SER A 43 -3.14 5.11 -10.20
CA SER A 43 -3.97 6.21 -9.72
C SER A 43 -3.28 7.10 -8.69
N GLY A 44 -2.01 6.81 -8.35
CA GLY A 44 -1.24 7.54 -7.34
C GLY A 44 -1.94 7.54 -5.97
N ALA A 45 -2.62 6.45 -5.61
CA ALA A 45 -3.41 6.37 -4.38
C ALA A 45 -2.58 6.11 -3.13
N ILE A 46 -1.38 5.59 -3.29
CA ILE A 46 -0.50 5.14 -2.22
C ILE A 46 0.79 5.95 -2.27
N SER A 47 1.31 6.31 -1.10
CA SER A 47 2.53 7.10 -0.94
C SER A 47 3.35 6.54 0.21
N LEU A 48 4.67 6.64 0.12
CA LEU A 48 5.55 6.40 1.26
C LEU A 48 5.62 7.65 2.13
N VAL A 49 5.53 7.45 3.43
CA VAL A 49 5.69 8.50 4.44
C VAL A 49 6.67 8.03 5.51
N PRO A 50 7.38 8.94 6.19
CA PRO A 50 8.10 8.63 7.42
C PRO A 50 7.21 7.94 8.45
N GLU A 51 7.78 7.06 9.28
CA GLU A 51 7.03 6.27 10.26
C GLU A 51 6.22 7.13 11.24
N ASP A 52 6.79 8.27 11.67
CA ASP A 52 6.18 9.25 12.57
C ASP A 52 4.95 9.97 11.97
N GLN A 53 4.77 9.89 10.66
CA GLN A 53 3.68 10.56 9.93
C GLN A 53 2.60 9.58 9.47
N TYR A 54 2.71 8.28 9.79
CA TYR A 54 1.69 7.32 9.42
C TYR A 54 0.41 7.56 10.25
N PRO A 55 -0.75 7.82 9.61
CA PRO A 55 -1.97 8.28 10.30
C PRO A 55 -2.70 7.19 11.12
N GLN A 56 -2.04 6.08 11.45
CA GLN A 56 -2.62 4.96 12.21
C GLN A 56 -1.83 4.65 13.49
N LYS A 57 -1.29 5.69 14.15
CA LYS A 57 -0.86 5.61 15.56
C LYS A 57 -1.68 6.56 16.42
#